data_AF-A0AB38RLX6-F1
#
_entry.id   AF-A0AB38RLX6-F1
#
_cell.length_a   1.000
_cell.length_b   1.000
_cell.length_c   1.000
_cell.angle_alpha   90.00
_cell.angle_beta   90.00
_cell.angle_gamma   90.00
#
_symmetry.space_group_name_H-M   'P 1'
#
loop_
_entity.id
_entity.type
_entity.pdbx_description
1 polymer ?
#
loop_
_entity_poly.entity_id
_entity_poly.type
_entity_poly.pdbx_seq_one_letter_code
_entity_poly.pdbx_strand_id
1 'polypeptide(L)'
;MSAPDDVALDPSALSGVAWYHTSTYREWPPMNEEPTDSAIHLGTYEAAIENMLRRMRNESDADSQFHLHRITLCVDAKDVTDVRGEASNWFGLTAQSVVRADGHRVLRYINRHEHKGSISLAVVPSVIATVQTVTIPLAICNRPCAAAAQAAIAYAAECAAIEAARPDTSGIGRLERQFPKTAKDPKVAAIAHAAKACDDASSQAFAQFSRALEDSYLAEIAAPVRAMFVGALQSKKFDSATDWNETFCRVAELLTAPDRVIATVSTAQTRVPTGD
;
A
#
# COMPACT_ATOMS: atom_id res chain seq x y z
N MET A 1 -18.94 3.91 10.41
CA MET A 1 -19.41 3.79 11.80
C MET A 1 -19.08 2.37 12.22
N SER A 2 -18.07 2.20 13.07
CA SER A 2 -17.76 0.91 13.70
C SER A 2 -18.98 0.40 14.44
N ALA A 3 -19.22 -0.92 14.38
CA ALA A 3 -20.33 -1.53 15.08
C ALA A 3 -20.19 -1.30 16.61
N PRO A 4 -21.28 -1.07 17.34
CA PRO A 4 -21.25 -0.80 18.78
C PRO A 4 -20.64 -1.92 19.64
N ASP A 5 -20.39 -3.11 19.06
CA ASP A 5 -19.75 -4.27 19.70
C ASP A 5 -18.33 -4.55 19.15
N ASP A 6 -17.63 -3.55 18.63
CA ASP A 6 -16.26 -3.72 18.18
C ASP A 6 -15.35 -4.04 19.38
N VAL A 7 -14.89 -5.29 19.47
CA VAL A 7 -13.99 -5.79 20.53
C VAL A 7 -12.72 -4.95 20.67
N ALA A 8 -12.31 -4.23 19.61
CA ALA A 8 -11.18 -3.29 19.65
C ALA A 8 -11.45 -2.04 20.52
N LEU A 9 -12.72 -1.74 20.85
CA LEU A 9 -13.12 -0.68 21.77
C LEU A 9 -13.01 -1.08 23.24
N ASP A 10 -12.98 -2.37 23.55
CA ASP A 10 -12.83 -2.87 24.92
C ASP A 10 -11.33 -2.93 25.30
N PRO A 11 -10.85 -2.07 26.22
CA PRO A 11 -9.44 -2.08 26.62
C PRO A 11 -9.01 -3.40 27.27
N SER A 12 -9.93 -4.17 27.86
CA SER A 12 -9.64 -5.47 28.46
C SER A 12 -9.46 -6.58 27.43
N ALA A 13 -9.95 -6.38 26.21
CA ALA A 13 -9.90 -7.38 25.14
C ALA A 13 -8.68 -7.22 24.22
N LEU A 14 -7.87 -6.16 24.37
CA LEU A 14 -6.75 -5.86 23.45
C LEU A 14 -5.73 -7.00 23.30
N SER A 15 -5.46 -7.75 24.37
CA SER A 15 -4.57 -8.93 24.32
C SER A 15 -5.19 -10.13 23.61
N GLY A 16 -6.52 -10.19 23.49
CA GLY A 16 -7.25 -11.24 22.78
C GLY A 16 -7.44 -10.97 21.29
N VAL A 17 -7.07 -9.78 20.81
CA VAL A 17 -7.26 -9.34 19.42
C VAL A 17 -5.93 -9.35 18.68
N ALA A 18 -5.98 -9.71 17.39
CA ALA A 18 -4.83 -9.59 16.49
C ALA A 18 -4.76 -8.18 15.91
N TRP A 19 -3.58 -7.58 16.01
CA TRP A 19 -3.26 -6.27 15.43
C TRP A 19 -2.36 -6.44 14.22
N TYR A 20 -2.32 -5.44 13.36
CA TYR A 20 -1.59 -5.51 12.10
C TYR A 20 -0.73 -4.29 11.85
N HIS A 21 0.38 -4.51 11.15
CA HIS A 21 1.27 -3.47 10.66
C HIS A 21 1.88 -3.91 9.33
N THR A 22 2.15 -2.95 8.44
CA THR A 22 2.94 -3.19 7.22
C THR A 22 4.24 -2.41 7.27
N SER A 23 5.36 -3.08 7.03
CA SER A 23 6.66 -2.44 6.97
C SER A 23 7.48 -2.93 5.78
N THR A 24 8.57 -2.22 5.48
CA THR A 24 9.58 -2.65 4.50
C THR A 24 10.70 -3.47 5.14
N TYR A 25 10.54 -3.84 6.42
CA TYR A 25 11.51 -4.61 7.20
C TYR A 25 10.93 -5.97 7.55
N ARG A 26 11.64 -7.03 7.17
CA ARG A 26 11.24 -8.39 7.56
C ARG A 26 11.36 -8.59 9.08
N GLU A 27 12.46 -8.11 9.64
CA GLU A 27 12.69 -8.08 11.08
C GLU A 27 12.16 -6.76 11.64
N TRP A 28 11.01 -6.88 12.31
CA TRP A 28 10.20 -5.79 12.85
C TRP A 28 9.39 -6.33 14.05
N PRO A 29 9.14 -5.56 15.13
CA PRO A 29 9.43 -4.15 15.28
C PRO A 29 10.86 -3.88 15.77
N PRO A 30 11.34 -2.64 15.61
CA PRO A 30 12.47 -2.16 16.43
C PRO A 30 12.07 -2.20 17.91
N MET A 31 12.99 -2.66 18.76
CA MET A 31 12.74 -2.87 20.20
C MET A 31 13.34 -1.75 21.08
N ASN A 32 13.63 -0.59 20.51
CA ASN A 32 14.19 0.55 21.26
C ASN A 32 13.15 1.14 22.22
N GLU A 33 13.55 1.42 23.46
CA GLU A 33 12.65 1.92 24.51
C GLU A 33 12.91 3.39 24.88
N GLU A 34 13.71 4.10 24.07
CA GLU A 34 14.04 5.50 24.33
C GLU A 34 12.77 6.38 24.29
N PRO A 35 12.53 7.26 25.28
CA PRO A 35 11.30 8.06 25.35
C PRO A 35 11.06 8.98 24.14
N THR A 36 12.14 9.33 23.43
CA THR A 36 12.10 10.15 22.21
C THR A 36 11.84 9.35 20.94
N ASP A 37 12.00 8.02 21.00
CA ASP A 37 11.74 7.16 19.86
C ASP A 37 10.25 7.11 19.55
N SER A 38 9.95 6.72 18.31
CA SER A 38 8.56 6.55 17.89
C SER A 38 7.96 5.33 18.57
N ALA A 39 6.75 5.49 19.10
CA ALA A 39 5.88 4.39 19.43
C ALA A 39 5.50 3.65 18.14
N ILE A 40 5.21 2.36 18.30
CA ILE A 40 4.86 1.48 17.20
C ILE A 40 3.38 1.67 16.88
N HIS A 41 3.11 2.05 15.63
CA HIS A 41 1.74 2.11 15.13
C HIS A 41 1.22 0.71 14.80
N LEU A 42 0.06 0.36 15.35
CA LEU A 42 -0.70 -0.84 15.01
C LEU A 42 -2.12 -0.45 14.60
N GLY A 43 -2.73 -1.21 13.69
CA GLY A 43 -4.11 -1.00 13.26
C GLY A 43 -4.87 -2.30 13.09
N THR A 44 -6.10 -2.18 12.61
CA THR A 44 -6.81 -3.31 12.00
C THR A 44 -6.08 -3.78 10.74
N TYR A 45 -6.46 -4.93 10.21
CA TYR A 45 -5.92 -5.42 8.95
C TYR A 45 -6.07 -4.38 7.83
N GLU A 46 -7.26 -3.81 7.67
CA GLU A 46 -7.57 -2.81 6.65
C GLU A 46 -6.73 -1.56 6.83
N ALA A 47 -6.62 -1.04 8.06
CA ALA A 47 -5.81 0.14 8.34
C ALA A 47 -4.33 -0.08 7.96
N ALA A 48 -3.78 -1.27 8.25
CA ALA A 48 -2.42 -1.61 7.87
C ALA A 48 -2.23 -1.67 6.34
N ILE A 49 -3.17 -2.29 5.60
CA ILE A 49 -3.11 -2.33 4.14
C ILE A 49 -3.28 -0.94 3.52
N GLU A 50 -4.19 -0.11 4.04
CA GLU A 50 -4.37 1.26 3.56
C GLU A 50 -3.13 2.13 3.79
N ASN A 51 -2.44 1.97 4.93
CA ASN A 51 -1.16 2.62 5.18
C ASN A 51 -0.11 2.22 4.15
N MET A 52 0.02 0.91 3.87
CA MET A 52 0.93 0.43 2.82
C MET A 52 0.64 1.10 1.47
N LEU A 53 -0.62 1.11 1.02
CA LEU A 53 -1.00 1.70 -0.25
C LEU A 53 -0.73 3.22 -0.28
N ARG A 54 -0.97 3.92 0.83
CA ARG A 54 -0.63 5.34 0.99
C ARG A 54 0.87 5.57 0.84
N ARG A 55 1.72 4.76 1.49
CA ARG A 55 3.19 4.85 1.41
C ARG A 55 3.70 4.57 0.00
N MET A 56 3.22 3.51 -0.64
CA MET A 56 3.54 3.21 -2.03
C MET A 56 3.25 4.39 -2.95
N ARG A 57 2.11 5.06 -2.75
CA ARG A 57 1.68 6.20 -3.56
C ARG A 57 2.47 7.48 -3.26
N ASN A 58 2.69 7.80 -1.99
CA ASN A 58 3.09 9.14 -1.56
C ASN A 58 4.53 9.24 -1.01
N GLU A 59 5.15 8.12 -0.64
CA GLU A 59 6.44 8.08 0.06
C GLU A 59 7.53 7.34 -0.75
N SER A 60 7.33 7.19 -2.05
CA SER A 60 8.29 6.53 -2.97
C SER A 60 8.58 5.06 -2.65
N ASP A 61 7.66 4.39 -1.94
CA ASP A 61 7.78 2.99 -1.53
C ASP A 61 7.16 2.01 -2.54
N ALA A 62 6.71 2.45 -3.72
CA ALA A 62 6.01 1.58 -4.69
C ALA A 62 6.83 0.34 -5.13
N ASP A 63 8.16 0.48 -5.15
CA ASP A 63 9.09 -0.59 -5.52
C ASP A 63 9.65 -1.34 -4.29
N SER A 64 9.32 -0.91 -3.08
CA SER A 64 9.80 -1.52 -1.84
C SER A 64 9.18 -2.91 -1.63
N GLN A 65 9.98 -3.84 -1.09
CA GLN A 65 9.46 -5.11 -0.60
C GLN A 65 8.76 -4.86 0.74
N PHE A 66 7.46 -5.11 0.79
CA PHE A 66 6.69 -5.00 2.02
C PHE A 66 6.52 -6.35 2.72
N HIS A 67 6.21 -6.27 4.02
CA HIS A 67 5.85 -7.36 4.88
C HIS A 67 4.59 -7.00 5.66
N LEU A 68 3.69 -7.97 5.83
CA LEU A 68 2.55 -7.86 6.73
C LEU A 68 2.90 -8.59 8.02
N HIS A 69 2.77 -7.86 9.13
CA HIS A 69 2.97 -8.35 10.48
C HIS A 69 1.61 -8.52 11.15
N ARG A 70 1.38 -9.68 11.77
CA ARG A 70 0.29 -9.94 12.70
C ARG A 70 0.86 -9.97 14.11
N ILE A 71 0.26 -9.20 15.01
CA ILE A 71 0.79 -8.89 16.33
C ILE A 71 -0.23 -9.29 17.40
N THR A 72 0.25 -9.89 18.49
CA THR A 72 -0.49 -10.02 19.74
C THR A 72 0.18 -9.19 20.83
N LEU A 73 -0.62 -8.62 21.74
CA LEU A 73 -0.13 -7.78 22.83
C LEU A 73 -0.22 -8.50 24.17
N CYS A 74 0.67 -8.17 25.10
CA CYS A 74 0.60 -8.56 26.51
C CYS A 74 0.37 -7.30 27.36
N VAL A 75 -0.91 -6.96 27.61
CA VAL A 75 -1.31 -5.73 28.30
C VAL A 75 -2.49 -5.98 29.22
N ASP A 76 -2.50 -5.28 30.35
CA ASP A 76 -3.67 -5.17 31.24
C ASP A 76 -4.49 -3.92 30.87
N ALA A 77 -5.76 -3.89 31.24
CA ALA A 77 -6.63 -2.73 30.98
C ALA A 77 -6.08 -1.39 31.51
N LYS A 78 -5.31 -1.41 32.61
CA LYS A 78 -4.66 -0.22 33.20
C LYS A 78 -3.56 0.37 32.31
N ASP A 79 -2.98 -0.42 31.41
CA ASP A 79 -1.91 0.01 30.50
C ASP A 79 -2.45 0.82 29.32
N VAL A 80 -3.76 0.91 29.19
CA VAL A 80 -4.44 1.33 27.98
C VAL A 80 -5.20 2.62 28.25
N THR A 81 -4.94 3.64 27.44
CA THR A 81 -5.70 4.90 27.49
C THR A 81 -7.16 4.71 27.03
N ASP A 82 -8.07 5.60 27.43
CA ASP A 82 -9.34 5.80 26.73
C ASP A 82 -9.12 6.17 25.26
N VAL A 83 -10.11 5.92 24.39
CA VAL A 83 -10.01 6.31 22.97
C VAL A 83 -10.02 7.83 22.84
N ARG A 84 -9.00 8.38 22.17
CA ARG A 84 -8.86 9.83 21.94
C ARG A 84 -8.80 10.16 20.44
N GLY A 85 -8.84 11.46 20.12
CA GLY A 85 -8.44 11.92 18.79
C GLY A 85 -6.95 11.64 18.55
N GLU A 86 -6.57 11.40 17.30
CA GLU A 86 -5.18 11.15 16.90
C GLU A 86 -4.22 12.22 17.47
N ALA A 87 -3.23 11.76 18.25
CA ALA A 87 -2.26 12.59 18.97
C ALA A 87 -0.89 12.65 18.27
N SER A 88 -0.86 12.36 16.97
CA SER A 88 0.36 12.30 16.17
C SER A 88 0.96 13.70 15.93
N ASN A 89 2.28 13.75 15.78
CA ASN A 89 2.97 14.95 15.32
C ASN A 89 2.67 15.22 13.84
N TRP A 90 3.22 16.31 13.27
CA TRP A 90 3.06 16.64 11.84
C TRP A 90 3.46 15.50 10.87
N PHE A 91 4.28 14.54 11.33
CA PHE A 91 4.72 13.37 10.58
C PHE A 91 3.86 12.11 10.81
N GLY A 92 2.76 12.19 11.57
CA GLY A 92 1.93 11.03 11.87
C GLY A 92 2.52 10.10 12.94
N LEU A 93 3.63 10.47 13.58
CA LEU A 93 4.32 9.66 14.58
C LEU A 93 3.96 10.11 16.00
N THR A 94 3.85 9.14 16.92
CA THR A 94 3.63 9.39 18.34
C THR A 94 4.90 9.01 19.09
N ALA A 95 5.50 9.91 19.87
CA ALA A 95 6.68 9.57 20.68
C ALA A 95 6.30 8.63 21.83
N GLN A 96 7.21 7.75 22.24
CA GLN A 96 6.96 6.84 23.36
C GLN A 96 6.67 7.57 24.67
N SER A 97 7.28 8.73 24.91
CA SER A 97 6.98 9.60 26.05
C SER A 97 5.50 10.05 26.11
N VAL A 98 4.85 10.24 24.97
CA VAL A 98 3.42 10.59 24.89
C VAL A 98 2.56 9.38 25.26
N VAL A 99 2.93 8.18 24.80
CA VAL A 99 2.23 6.94 25.17
C VAL A 99 2.39 6.64 26.66
N ARG A 100 3.58 6.90 27.20
CA ARG A 100 3.95 6.66 28.60
C ARG A 100 3.39 7.69 29.57
N ALA A 101 2.75 8.75 29.09
CA ALA A 101 2.06 9.71 29.93
C ALA A 101 1.07 8.97 30.83
N ASP A 102 1.02 9.36 32.10
CA ASP A 102 0.15 8.76 33.13
C ASP A 102 0.36 7.26 33.38
N GLY A 103 1.52 6.71 33.00
CA GLY A 103 1.90 5.32 33.26
C GLY A 103 1.35 4.31 32.25
N HIS A 104 0.74 4.77 31.16
CA HIS A 104 0.23 3.90 30.11
C HIS A 104 1.35 3.31 29.23
N ARG A 105 0.99 2.29 28.46
CA ARG A 105 1.88 1.62 27.49
C ARG A 105 1.23 1.47 26.12
N VAL A 106 -0.07 1.74 26.03
CA VAL A 106 -0.88 1.70 24.81
C VAL A 106 -1.78 2.94 24.74
N LEU A 107 -1.58 3.72 23.68
CA LEU A 107 -2.45 4.84 23.33
C LEU A 107 -3.44 4.40 22.25
N ARG A 108 -4.75 4.58 22.50
CA ARG A 108 -5.82 4.27 21.55
C ARG A 108 -6.34 5.53 20.89
N TYR A 109 -6.47 5.51 19.56
CA TYR A 109 -6.97 6.67 18.84
C TYR A 109 -7.78 6.30 17.61
N ILE A 110 -8.63 7.25 17.19
CA ILE A 110 -9.40 7.16 15.95
C ILE A 110 -8.55 7.66 14.80
N ASN A 111 -8.31 6.81 13.80
CA ASN A 111 -7.57 7.20 12.61
C ASN A 111 -8.30 8.29 11.83
N ARG A 112 -7.57 9.36 11.49
CA ARG A 112 -8.07 10.42 10.59
C ARG A 112 -7.51 10.32 9.17
N HIS A 113 -6.39 9.62 9.02
CA HIS A 113 -5.64 9.55 7.77
C HIS A 113 -5.83 8.21 7.06
N GLU A 114 -5.59 7.10 7.76
CA GLU A 114 -5.65 5.72 7.23
C GLU A 114 -6.94 5.04 7.71
N HIS A 115 -7.76 4.50 6.80
CA HIS A 115 -9.05 3.87 7.14
C HIS A 115 -9.92 4.69 8.11
N LYS A 116 -10.28 5.91 7.67
CA LYS A 116 -10.95 6.95 8.46
C LYS A 116 -12.06 6.40 9.37
N GLY A 117 -11.89 6.63 10.66
CA GLY A 117 -12.86 6.21 11.68
C GLY A 117 -12.60 4.83 12.28
N SER A 118 -11.56 4.10 11.87
CA SER A 118 -11.09 2.91 12.60
C SER A 118 -10.30 3.29 13.85
N ILE A 119 -10.08 2.30 14.70
CA ILE A 119 -9.18 2.41 15.86
C ILE A 119 -7.79 1.93 15.45
N SER A 120 -6.79 2.68 15.87
CA SER A 120 -5.39 2.29 15.85
C SER A 120 -4.76 2.46 17.23
N LEU A 121 -3.62 1.83 17.41
CA LEU A 121 -2.81 1.89 18.61
C LEU A 121 -1.47 2.54 18.31
N ALA A 122 -0.97 3.33 19.25
CA ALA A 122 0.44 3.61 19.39
C ALA A 122 0.93 2.88 20.66
N VAL A 123 1.88 1.96 20.50
CA VAL A 123 2.35 1.10 21.59
C VAL A 123 3.85 1.24 21.81
N VAL A 124 4.29 1.06 23.05
CA VAL A 124 5.72 0.88 23.34
C VAL A 124 6.16 -0.54 22.92
N PRO A 125 7.41 -0.79 22.51
CA PRO A 125 7.81 -2.10 22.00
C PRO A 125 7.63 -3.26 22.99
N SER A 126 7.90 -3.04 24.28
CA SER A 126 7.79 -4.05 25.34
C SER A 126 6.41 -4.66 25.56
N VAL A 127 5.33 -4.09 25.01
CA VAL A 127 4.00 -4.72 25.10
C VAL A 127 3.71 -5.71 23.97
N ILE A 128 4.57 -5.78 22.95
CA ILE A 128 4.41 -6.71 21.84
C ILE A 128 4.84 -8.10 22.28
N ALA A 129 3.87 -9.02 22.34
CA ALA A 129 4.08 -10.37 22.84
C ALA A 129 4.59 -11.30 21.74
N THR A 130 3.93 -11.29 20.58
CA THR A 130 4.32 -12.13 19.45
C THR A 130 4.09 -11.43 18.12
N VAL A 131 4.89 -11.82 17.14
CA VAL A 131 4.78 -11.37 15.75
C VAL A 131 4.82 -12.58 14.83
N GLN A 132 3.93 -12.59 13.85
CA GLN A 132 3.96 -13.48 12.69
C GLN A 132 4.06 -12.62 11.44
N THR A 133 4.95 -12.99 10.50
CA THR A 133 5.27 -12.15 9.34
C THR A 133 5.13 -12.92 8.05
N VAL A 134 4.51 -12.30 7.04
CA VAL A 134 4.51 -12.78 5.65
C VAL A 134 4.98 -11.69 4.70
N THR A 135 5.63 -12.08 3.61
CA THR A 135 5.98 -11.18 2.51
C THR A 135 4.74 -10.80 1.72
N ILE A 136 4.61 -9.51 1.35
CA ILE A 136 3.51 -9.04 0.48
C ILE A 136 4.08 -8.44 -0.81
N PRO A 137 3.46 -8.71 -1.99
CA PRO A 137 2.31 -9.60 -2.17
C PRO A 137 2.64 -11.08 -1.88
N LEU A 138 1.60 -11.87 -1.57
CA LEU A 138 1.77 -13.31 -1.41
C LEU A 138 2.25 -13.94 -2.73
N ALA A 139 3.06 -15.01 -2.63
CA ALA A 139 3.70 -15.60 -3.80
C ALA A 139 2.71 -16.16 -4.85
N ILE A 140 1.52 -16.56 -4.42
CA ILE A 140 0.49 -17.15 -5.28
C ILE A 140 -0.78 -16.29 -5.21
N CYS A 141 -1.29 -15.88 -6.38
CA CYS A 141 -2.65 -15.36 -6.53
C CYS A 141 -3.60 -16.54 -6.76
N ASN A 142 -4.63 -16.70 -5.93
CA ASN A 142 -5.63 -17.77 -6.08
C ASN A 142 -6.81 -17.36 -6.98
N ARG A 143 -6.79 -16.14 -7.53
CA ARG A 143 -7.88 -15.57 -8.34
C ARG A 143 -7.39 -15.04 -9.70
N PRO A 144 -6.66 -15.82 -10.52
CA PRO A 144 -6.29 -15.37 -11.86
C PRO A 144 -7.55 -15.06 -12.69
N CYS A 145 -7.47 -14.01 -13.53
CA CYS A 145 -8.57 -13.61 -14.40
C CYS A 145 -8.16 -13.73 -15.87
N ALA A 146 -8.89 -14.52 -16.64
CA ALA A 146 -8.62 -14.69 -18.07
C ALA A 146 -8.81 -13.39 -18.87
N ALA A 147 -9.80 -12.57 -18.51
CA ALA A 147 -10.03 -11.28 -19.16
C ALA A 147 -8.86 -10.31 -18.92
N ALA A 148 -8.35 -10.26 -17.70
CA ALA A 148 -7.18 -9.44 -17.34
C ALA A 148 -5.91 -9.93 -18.07
N ALA A 149 -5.70 -11.25 -18.14
CA ALA A 149 -4.59 -11.82 -18.90
C ALA A 149 -4.69 -11.49 -20.40
N GLN A 150 -5.88 -11.55 -20.98
CA GLN A 150 -6.10 -11.16 -22.38
C GLN A 150 -5.86 -9.66 -22.60
N ALA A 151 -6.25 -8.81 -21.65
CA ALA A 151 -5.96 -7.38 -21.70
C ALA A 151 -4.45 -7.09 -21.64
N ALA A 152 -3.69 -7.84 -20.84
CA ALA A 152 -2.23 -7.73 -20.81
C ALA A 152 -1.58 -8.09 -22.15
N ILE A 153 -2.05 -9.16 -22.79
CA ILE A 153 -1.57 -9.57 -24.13
C ILE A 153 -1.89 -8.49 -25.17
N ALA A 154 -3.12 -7.97 -25.16
CA ALA A 154 -3.55 -6.92 -26.08
C ALA A 154 -2.71 -5.64 -25.90
N TYR A 155 -2.52 -5.20 -24.66
CA TYR A 155 -1.69 -4.05 -24.33
C TYR A 155 -0.24 -4.22 -24.80
N ALA A 156 0.37 -5.38 -24.57
CA ALA A 156 1.73 -5.65 -25.03
C ALA A 156 1.85 -5.57 -26.57
N ALA A 157 0.86 -6.11 -27.30
CA ALA A 157 0.82 -6.02 -28.76
C ALA A 157 0.65 -4.57 -29.25
N GLU A 158 -0.20 -3.79 -28.59
CA GLU A 158 -0.40 -2.37 -28.91
C GLU A 158 0.86 -1.54 -28.62
N CYS A 159 1.54 -1.76 -27.49
CA CYS A 159 2.83 -1.14 -27.21
C CYS A 159 3.87 -1.43 -28.29
N ALA A 160 3.97 -2.69 -28.74
CA ALA A 160 4.89 -3.07 -29.80
C ALA A 160 4.56 -2.36 -31.13
N ALA A 161 3.28 -2.24 -31.47
CA ALA A 161 2.83 -1.52 -32.67
C ALA A 161 3.11 -0.01 -32.59
N ILE A 162 2.88 0.61 -31.43
CA ILE A 162 3.18 2.03 -31.20
C ILE A 162 4.68 2.30 -31.31
N GLU A 163 5.51 1.45 -30.70
CA GLU A 163 6.96 1.61 -30.75
C GLU A 163 7.50 1.39 -32.17
N ALA A 164 6.97 0.42 -32.92
CA ALA A 164 7.33 0.22 -34.32
C ALA A 164 6.96 1.42 -35.21
N ALA A 165 5.92 2.18 -34.84
CA ALA A 165 5.51 3.40 -35.53
C ALA A 165 6.23 4.66 -35.03
N ARG A 166 7.05 4.56 -33.97
CA ARG A 166 7.70 5.72 -33.34
C ARG A 166 8.71 6.34 -34.30
N PRO A 167 8.61 7.63 -34.62
CA PRO A 167 9.56 8.28 -35.51
C PRO A 167 10.91 8.47 -34.83
N ASP A 168 11.98 8.50 -35.61
CA ASP A 168 13.29 8.91 -35.11
C ASP A 168 13.24 10.39 -34.70
N THR A 169 13.56 10.65 -33.44
CA THR A 169 13.60 12.00 -32.86
C THR A 169 15.01 12.51 -32.62
N SER A 170 16.02 11.80 -33.14
CA SER A 170 17.42 12.20 -33.09
C SER A 170 17.60 13.60 -33.67
N GLY A 171 18.23 14.49 -32.90
CA GLY A 171 18.46 15.88 -33.29
C GLY A 171 17.30 16.84 -33.04
N ILE A 172 16.15 16.38 -32.52
CA ILE A 172 15.02 17.26 -32.15
C ILE A 172 15.11 17.68 -30.69
N GLY A 173 14.99 18.99 -30.43
CA GLY A 173 15.05 19.53 -29.08
C GLY A 173 13.91 19.02 -28.20
N ARG A 174 14.16 18.88 -26.88
CA ARG A 174 13.13 18.48 -25.90
C ARG A 174 11.88 19.37 -25.94
N LEU A 175 12.08 20.68 -26.06
CA LEU A 175 10.97 21.64 -26.11
C LEU A 175 10.12 21.47 -27.38
N GLU A 176 10.75 21.21 -28.53
CA GLU A 176 10.03 20.98 -29.79
C GLU A 176 9.23 19.67 -29.75
N ARG A 177 9.77 18.62 -29.11
CA ARG A 177 9.03 17.37 -28.87
C ARG A 177 7.82 17.58 -27.97
N GLN A 178 8.00 18.34 -26.89
CA GLN A 178 6.94 18.57 -25.90
C GLN A 178 5.87 19.55 -26.42
N PHE A 179 6.27 20.52 -27.23
CA PHE A 179 5.40 21.55 -27.81
C PHE A 179 5.62 21.62 -29.33
N PRO A 180 5.11 20.67 -30.13
CA PRO A 180 5.34 20.61 -31.58
C PRO A 180 5.01 21.89 -32.33
N LYS A 181 4.02 22.66 -31.83
CA LYS A 181 3.60 23.96 -32.39
C LYS A 181 4.67 25.06 -32.33
N THR A 182 5.72 24.90 -31.53
CA THR A 182 6.80 25.89 -31.40
C THR A 182 7.95 25.64 -32.39
N ALA A 183 7.94 24.50 -33.10
CA ALA A 183 8.98 24.17 -34.08
C ALA A 183 8.86 25.09 -35.30
N LYS A 184 9.99 25.69 -35.70
CA LYS A 184 10.05 26.60 -36.86
C LYS A 184 10.15 25.85 -38.19
N ASP A 185 10.78 24.66 -38.17
CA ASP A 185 10.89 23.80 -39.34
C ASP A 185 9.66 22.88 -39.41
N PRO A 186 8.87 22.92 -40.52
CA PRO A 186 7.73 22.04 -40.72
C PRO A 186 8.05 20.55 -40.61
N LYS A 187 9.27 20.12 -40.99
CA LYS A 187 9.70 18.71 -40.87
C LYS A 187 9.88 18.31 -39.40
N VAL A 188 10.53 19.16 -38.62
CA VAL A 188 10.68 18.98 -37.17
C VAL A 188 9.33 18.97 -36.49
N ALA A 189 8.43 19.88 -36.87
CA ALA A 189 7.06 19.93 -36.37
C ALA A 189 6.30 18.62 -36.64
N ALA A 190 6.39 18.08 -37.87
CA ALA A 190 5.74 16.83 -38.25
C ALA A 190 6.25 15.63 -37.45
N ILE A 191 7.57 15.49 -37.28
CA ILE A 191 8.17 14.41 -36.47
C ILE A 191 7.75 14.55 -35.00
N ALA A 192 7.80 15.76 -34.44
CA ALA A 192 7.39 16.02 -33.06
C ALA A 192 5.89 15.73 -32.84
N HIS A 193 5.03 16.05 -33.80
CA HIS A 193 3.61 15.70 -33.77
C HIS A 193 3.39 14.18 -33.79
N ALA A 194 4.11 13.45 -34.65
CA ALA A 194 4.03 12.00 -34.71
C ALA A 194 4.53 11.34 -33.41
N ALA A 195 5.65 11.83 -32.86
CA ALA A 195 6.17 11.35 -31.57
C ALA A 195 5.17 11.59 -30.43
N LYS A 196 4.57 12.79 -30.36
CA LYS A 196 3.53 13.10 -29.39
C LYS A 196 2.29 12.21 -29.56
N ALA A 197 1.89 11.90 -30.80
CA ALA A 197 0.78 10.99 -31.05
C ALA A 197 1.08 9.57 -30.55
N CYS A 198 2.32 9.09 -30.69
CA CYS A 198 2.75 7.83 -30.07
C CYS A 198 2.66 7.88 -28.54
N ASP A 199 3.11 8.98 -27.91
CA ASP A 199 3.04 9.13 -26.44
C ASP A 199 1.59 9.17 -25.92
N ASP A 200 0.71 9.89 -26.64
CA ASP A 200 -0.72 9.96 -26.33
C ASP A 200 -1.38 8.58 -26.52
N ALA A 201 -1.03 7.84 -27.57
CA ALA A 201 -1.51 6.48 -27.82
C ALA A 201 -1.02 5.50 -26.73
N SER A 202 0.26 5.56 -26.34
CA SER A 202 0.78 4.72 -25.24
C SER A 202 0.05 5.00 -23.93
N SER A 203 -0.22 6.28 -23.63
CA SER A 203 -0.97 6.68 -22.44
C SER A 203 -2.41 6.15 -22.48
N GLN A 204 -3.05 6.19 -23.64
CA GLN A 204 -4.41 5.66 -23.83
C GLN A 204 -4.45 4.14 -23.71
N ALA A 205 -3.50 3.43 -24.33
CA ALA A 205 -3.39 1.97 -24.24
C ALA A 205 -3.21 1.53 -22.78
N PHE A 206 -2.35 2.22 -22.02
CA PHE A 206 -2.15 1.93 -20.60
C PHE A 206 -3.42 2.20 -19.78
N ALA A 207 -4.14 3.30 -20.05
CA ALA A 207 -5.39 3.60 -19.36
C ALA A 207 -6.46 2.52 -19.59
N GLN A 208 -6.57 2.00 -20.82
CA GLN A 208 -7.49 0.89 -21.14
C GLN A 208 -7.09 -0.39 -20.43
N PHE A 209 -5.79 -0.72 -20.45
CA PHE A 209 -5.26 -1.88 -19.74
C PHE A 209 -5.51 -1.80 -18.24
N SER A 210 -5.15 -0.67 -17.60
CA SER A 210 -5.39 -0.43 -16.17
C SER A 210 -6.86 -0.61 -15.82
N ARG A 211 -7.77 -0.06 -16.63
CA ARG A 211 -9.21 -0.20 -16.42
C ARG A 211 -9.68 -1.66 -16.49
N ALA A 212 -9.17 -2.43 -17.44
CA ALA A 212 -9.50 -3.86 -17.54
C ALA A 212 -9.05 -4.65 -16.30
N LEU A 213 -7.90 -4.28 -15.70
CA LEU A 213 -7.44 -4.87 -14.44
C LEU A 213 -8.35 -4.46 -13.27
N GLU A 214 -8.70 -3.19 -13.17
CA GLU A 214 -9.63 -2.68 -12.14
C GLU A 214 -11.00 -3.38 -12.21
N ASP A 215 -11.58 -3.50 -13.39
CA ASP A 215 -12.87 -4.16 -13.59
C ASP A 215 -12.79 -5.66 -13.27
N SER A 216 -11.64 -6.30 -13.51
CA SER A 216 -11.43 -7.72 -13.26
C SER A 216 -11.22 -8.05 -11.78
N TYR A 217 -10.46 -7.22 -11.07
CA TYR A 217 -9.96 -7.54 -9.73
C TYR A 217 -10.60 -6.70 -8.63
N LEU A 218 -11.14 -5.52 -8.92
CA LEU A 218 -11.57 -4.54 -7.91
C LEU A 218 -13.03 -4.10 -8.09
N ALA A 219 -13.84 -4.86 -8.83
CA ALA A 219 -15.24 -4.53 -9.12
C ALA A 219 -16.08 -4.28 -7.85
N GLU A 220 -15.84 -5.06 -6.79
CA GLU A 220 -16.57 -4.98 -5.52
C GLU A 220 -15.93 -4.02 -4.51
N ILE A 221 -14.77 -3.46 -4.82
CA ILE A 221 -14.04 -2.56 -3.91
C ILE A 221 -14.58 -1.14 -4.04
N ALA A 222 -14.83 -0.51 -2.88
CA ALA A 222 -15.31 0.87 -2.81
C ALA A 222 -14.37 1.85 -3.54
N ALA A 223 -14.97 2.81 -4.26
CA ALA A 223 -14.23 3.72 -5.14
C ALA A 223 -13.05 4.46 -4.49
N PRO A 224 -13.14 4.96 -3.23
CA PRO A 224 -11.99 5.60 -2.58
C PRO A 224 -10.81 4.66 -2.37
N VAL A 225 -11.06 3.42 -1.94
CA VAL A 225 -10.02 2.40 -1.71
C VAL A 225 -9.43 1.94 -3.04
N ARG A 226 -10.27 1.73 -4.06
CA ARG A 226 -9.83 1.42 -5.42
C ARG A 226 -8.90 2.50 -5.99
N ALA A 227 -9.26 3.79 -5.84
CA ALA A 227 -8.42 4.89 -6.31
C ALA A 227 -7.08 4.96 -5.58
N MET A 228 -7.04 4.63 -4.29
CA MET A 228 -5.80 4.53 -3.53
C MET A 228 -4.93 3.36 -4.00
N PHE A 229 -5.53 2.19 -4.20
CA PHE A 229 -4.85 1.00 -4.73
C PHE A 229 -4.23 1.25 -6.10
N VAL A 230 -5.02 1.78 -7.03
CA VAL A 230 -4.56 2.07 -8.40
C VAL A 230 -3.45 3.11 -8.37
N GLY A 231 -3.58 4.18 -7.58
CA GLY A 231 -2.53 5.18 -7.44
C GLY A 231 -1.23 4.64 -6.81
N ALA A 232 -1.34 3.70 -5.87
CA ALA A 232 -0.18 3.03 -5.27
C ALA A 232 0.59 2.19 -6.29
N LEU A 233 -0.15 1.47 -7.13
CA LEU A 233 0.43 0.61 -8.15
C LEU A 233 0.93 1.41 -9.37
N GLN A 234 0.28 2.49 -9.79
CA GLN A 234 0.75 3.31 -10.93
C GLN A 234 2.19 3.83 -10.77
N SER A 235 2.66 4.01 -9.53
CA SER A 235 4.04 4.43 -9.24
C SER A 235 5.07 3.28 -9.33
N LYS A 236 4.62 2.03 -9.46
CA LYS A 236 5.46 0.84 -9.49
C LYS A 236 5.97 0.56 -10.90
N LYS A 237 7.24 0.14 -11.00
CA LYS A 237 7.81 -0.33 -12.26
C LYS A 237 7.44 -1.78 -12.52
N PHE A 238 7.27 -2.13 -13.78
CA PHE A 238 6.99 -3.50 -14.21
C PHE A 238 7.78 -3.86 -15.46
N ASP A 239 8.19 -5.11 -15.55
CA ASP A 239 9.03 -5.59 -16.65
C ASP A 239 8.20 -5.90 -17.90
N SER A 240 6.93 -6.29 -17.71
CA SER A 240 6.02 -6.60 -18.81
C SER A 240 4.55 -6.42 -18.40
N ALA A 241 3.65 -6.36 -19.38
CA ALA A 241 2.21 -6.34 -19.12
C ALA A 241 1.73 -7.58 -18.32
N THR A 242 2.34 -8.74 -18.56
CA THR A 242 2.02 -9.97 -17.83
C THR A 242 2.46 -9.88 -16.37
N ASP A 243 3.70 -9.43 -16.13
CA ASP A 243 4.22 -9.18 -14.78
C ASP A 243 3.35 -8.15 -14.03
N TRP A 244 2.89 -7.11 -14.75
CA TRP A 244 1.97 -6.13 -14.20
C TRP A 244 0.64 -6.73 -13.78
N ASN A 245 0.02 -7.54 -14.65
CA ASN A 245 -1.22 -8.24 -14.35
C ASN A 245 -1.08 -9.19 -13.15
N GLU A 246 0.02 -9.95 -13.08
CA GLU A 246 0.28 -10.84 -11.95
C GLU A 246 0.48 -10.07 -10.64
N THR A 247 1.26 -9.00 -10.67
CA THR A 247 1.47 -8.13 -9.51
C THR A 247 0.16 -7.51 -9.05
N PHE A 248 -0.64 -6.97 -9.97
CA PHE A 248 -1.95 -6.41 -9.68
C PHE A 248 -2.88 -7.43 -9.03
N CYS A 249 -2.94 -8.66 -9.57
CA CYS A 249 -3.72 -9.78 -8.99
C CYS A 249 -3.31 -10.05 -7.54
N ARG A 250 -2.01 -10.25 -7.28
CA ARG A 250 -1.52 -10.67 -5.96
C ARG A 250 -1.67 -9.56 -4.91
N VAL A 251 -1.51 -8.29 -5.29
CA VAL A 251 -1.73 -7.16 -4.38
C VAL A 251 -3.24 -6.95 -4.16
N ALA A 252 -4.09 -7.16 -5.16
CA ALA A 252 -5.55 -7.04 -5.03
C ALA A 252 -6.15 -8.05 -4.03
N GLU A 253 -5.52 -9.21 -3.80
CA GLU A 253 -5.96 -10.16 -2.77
C GLU A 253 -5.92 -9.58 -1.35
N LEU A 254 -5.07 -8.56 -1.11
CA LEU A 254 -5.05 -7.85 0.18
C LEU A 254 -6.36 -7.11 0.47
N LEU A 255 -7.13 -6.76 -0.56
CA LEU A 255 -8.42 -6.08 -0.42
C LEU A 255 -9.60 -7.03 -0.65
N THR A 256 -9.42 -8.04 -1.50
CA THR A 256 -10.51 -8.88 -2.03
C THR A 256 -10.59 -10.26 -1.41
N ALA A 257 -9.58 -10.66 -0.63
CA ALA A 257 -9.53 -11.95 0.06
C ALA A 257 -8.86 -11.83 1.45
N PRO A 258 -9.30 -10.88 2.32
CA PRO A 258 -8.67 -10.62 3.61
C PRO A 258 -8.58 -11.87 4.48
N ASP A 259 -9.64 -12.69 4.57
CA ASP A 259 -9.67 -13.91 5.37
C ASP A 259 -8.55 -14.89 5.01
N ARG A 260 -8.25 -15.03 3.71
CA ARG A 260 -7.16 -15.90 3.23
C ARG A 260 -5.80 -15.34 3.63
N VAL A 261 -5.60 -14.04 3.47
CA VAL A 261 -4.32 -13.39 3.82
C VAL A 261 -4.11 -13.48 5.33
N ILE A 262 -5.15 -13.20 6.11
CA ILE A 262 -5.17 -13.33 7.58
C ILE A 262 -4.87 -14.77 8.00
N ALA A 263 -5.52 -15.77 7.38
CA ALA A 263 -5.24 -17.18 7.64
C ALA A 263 -3.77 -17.52 7.33
N THR A 264 -3.24 -17.04 6.21
CA THR A 264 -1.85 -17.27 5.81
C THR A 264 -0.88 -16.71 6.86
N VAL A 265 -1.01 -15.45 7.26
CA VAL A 265 -0.14 -14.85 8.29
C VAL A 265 -0.33 -15.49 9.66
N SER A 266 -1.54 -15.94 10.01
CA SER A 266 -1.80 -16.63 11.29
C SER A 266 -1.13 -18.01 11.41
N THR A 267 -0.71 -18.60 10.30
CA THR A 267 0.02 -19.88 10.25
C THR A 267 1.53 -19.69 10.08
N ALA A 268 1.99 -18.45 9.85
CA ALA A 268 3.41 -18.17 9.75
C ALA A 268 4.11 -18.39 11.11
N GLN A 269 5.44 -18.58 11.05
CA GLN A 269 6.24 -18.79 12.25
C GLN A 269 6.03 -17.66 13.25
N THR A 270 5.61 -18.02 14.45
CA THR A 270 5.49 -17.09 15.57
C THR A 270 6.86 -16.83 16.16
N ARG A 271 7.20 -15.55 16.34
CA ARG A 271 8.37 -15.14 17.12
C ARG A 271 8.01 -14.15 18.21
N VAL A 272 8.79 -14.17 19.29
CA VAL A 272 8.81 -13.13 20.30
C VAL A 272 9.89 -12.13 19.87
N PRO A 273 9.57 -10.85 19.63
CA PRO A 273 10.59 -9.85 19.35
C PRO A 273 11.55 -9.71 20.53
N THR A 274 12.84 -9.80 20.27
CA THR A 274 13.89 -9.54 21.26
C THR A 274 14.57 -8.22 20.94
N GLY A 275 14.92 -7.44 21.95
CA GLY A 275 15.90 -6.37 21.77
C GLY A 275 17.26 -6.99 21.54
N ASP A 276 18.00 -6.49 20.56
CA ASP A 276 19.42 -6.78 20.40
C ASP A 276 20.24 -6.16 21.56
#